data_AF-A0A699R2U5-F1
#
_entry.id   AF-A0A699R2U5-F1
#
_cell.length_a   1.000
_cell.length_b   1.000
_cell.length_c   1.000
_cell.angle_alpha   90.00
_cell.angle_beta   90.00
_cell.angle_gamma   90.00
#
_symmetry.space_group_name_H-M   'P 1'
#
loop_
_entity.id
_entity.type
_entity.pdbx_description
1 polymer ?
#
loop_
_entity_poly.entity_id
_entity_poly.type
_entity_poly.pdbx_seq_one_letter_code
_entity_poly.pdbx_strand_id
1 'polypeptide(L)'
;MDPEEESTTSTIIPTETKPKDKAIDHVKLKAKEDPAVKRYQAMKRKPQTEAQARKNMMMYLTNVAGFKLDYFKGMSYDDIRLIFEAKFNSNVDFLLKTKEQMEED
;
A
#
# COMPACT_ATOMS: atom_id res chain seq x y z
N MET A 1 62.41 -35.84 -44.12
CA MET A 1 63.23 -35.00 -45.01
C MET A 1 62.47 -34.94 -46.33
N ASP A 2 61.98 -33.74 -46.64
CA ASP A 2 61.29 -33.27 -47.87
C ASP A 2 59.84 -33.70 -48.21
N PRO A 3 59.08 -32.82 -48.92
CA PRO A 3 57.87 -32.17 -48.40
C PRO A 3 56.76 -32.10 -49.50
N GLU A 4 55.87 -31.09 -49.43
CA GLU A 4 55.09 -30.51 -50.54
C GLU A 4 54.07 -31.46 -51.21
N GLU A 5 52.77 -31.18 -51.18
CA GLU A 5 52.17 -30.10 -51.95
C GLU A 5 50.82 -29.67 -51.37
N GLU A 6 50.61 -28.38 -51.55
CA GLU A 6 49.44 -27.54 -51.35
C GLU A 6 48.27 -27.99 -52.29
N SER A 7 47.06 -27.45 -52.37
CA SER A 7 46.36 -26.32 -51.78
C SER A 7 44.87 -26.45 -52.14
N THR A 8 44.01 -26.03 -51.22
CA THR A 8 42.75 -25.29 -51.45
C THR A 8 41.69 -25.79 -52.44
N THR A 9 40.53 -26.15 -51.89
CA THR A 9 39.25 -25.72 -52.46
C THR A 9 38.49 -24.90 -51.43
N SER A 10 38.30 -23.63 -51.75
CA SER A 10 37.65 -22.59 -50.97
C SER A 10 36.25 -22.98 -50.47
N THR A 11 35.99 -22.77 -49.19
CA THR A 11 34.62 -22.55 -48.69
C THR A 11 34.56 -21.17 -48.03
N ILE A 12 33.75 -20.33 -48.65
CA ILE A 12 33.54 -18.92 -48.33
C ILE A 12 32.64 -18.82 -47.08
N ILE A 13 33.09 -18.06 -46.09
CA ILE A 13 32.37 -17.68 -44.85
C ILE A 13 31.30 -16.63 -45.20
N PRO A 14 30.17 -16.55 -44.49
CA PRO A 14 30.06 -15.61 -43.34
C PRO A 14 29.17 -16.21 -42.22
N THR A 15 29.19 -15.85 -40.95
CA THR A 15 29.86 -14.83 -40.12
C THR A 15 29.50 -15.20 -38.69
N GLU A 16 30.46 -15.10 -37.76
CA GLU A 16 30.21 -15.26 -36.33
C GLU A 16 29.25 -14.17 -35.83
N THR A 17 28.05 -14.57 -35.41
CA THR A 17 27.14 -13.70 -34.67
C THR A 17 27.59 -13.65 -33.21
N LYS A 18 28.41 -12.65 -32.88
CA LYS A 18 28.63 -12.23 -31.48
C LYS A 18 27.30 -11.79 -30.87
N PRO A 19 26.88 -12.27 -29.68
CA PRO A 19 25.80 -11.63 -28.96
C PRO A 19 26.36 -10.33 -28.37
N LYS A 20 26.03 -9.22 -29.02
CA LYS A 20 26.27 -7.89 -28.47
C LYS A 20 25.33 -7.64 -27.29
N ASP A 21 25.95 -7.07 -26.27
CA ASP A 21 25.35 -6.14 -25.34
C ASP A 21 24.45 -6.71 -24.24
N LYS A 22 25.17 -7.08 -23.17
CA LYS A 22 24.87 -6.68 -21.78
C LYS A 22 24.67 -5.15 -21.64
N ALA A 23 23.82 -4.54 -22.46
CA ALA A 23 23.35 -3.17 -22.29
C ALA A 23 22.13 -3.19 -21.38
N ILE A 24 22.43 -3.32 -20.09
CA ILE A 24 21.96 -2.35 -19.10
C ILE A 24 20.44 -2.32 -18.99
N ASP A 25 20.01 -3.34 -18.26
CA ASP A 25 18.76 -3.63 -17.55
C ASP A 25 18.29 -2.47 -16.60
N HIS A 26 18.30 -1.22 -17.07
CA HIS A 26 18.03 -0.03 -16.26
C HIS A 26 16.76 0.73 -16.68
N VAL A 27 16.09 0.33 -17.77
CA VAL A 27 14.95 1.08 -18.33
C VAL A 27 13.59 0.65 -17.76
N LYS A 28 13.47 -0.48 -17.05
CA LYS A 28 12.14 -0.99 -16.63
C LYS A 28 11.98 -1.38 -15.16
N LEU A 29 12.87 -0.94 -14.28
CA LEU A 29 12.72 -1.09 -12.82
C LEU A 29 12.43 0.23 -12.09
N LYS A 30 11.83 1.20 -12.80
CA LYS A 30 11.17 2.36 -12.19
C LYS A 30 9.76 2.55 -12.76
N ALA A 31 9.00 1.47 -12.88
CA ALA A 31 7.56 1.58 -12.68
C ALA A 31 7.36 1.98 -11.21
N LYS A 32 7.55 3.27 -10.93
CA LYS A 32 7.20 3.87 -9.65
C LYS A 32 5.73 3.55 -9.49
N GLU A 33 5.43 2.60 -8.60
CA GLU A 33 4.11 2.35 -8.08
C GLU A 33 3.38 3.71 -8.00
N ASP A 34 2.26 3.79 -8.72
CA ASP A 34 1.57 5.04 -9.03
C ASP A 34 1.49 5.92 -7.76
N PRO A 35 1.81 7.22 -7.81
CA PRO A 35 1.74 8.08 -6.64
C PRO A 35 0.40 7.97 -5.88
N ALA A 36 -0.71 7.70 -6.56
CA ALA A 36 -2.00 7.36 -5.97
C ALA A 36 -1.99 6.00 -5.26
N VAL A 37 -1.39 4.95 -5.83
CA VAL A 37 -1.23 3.64 -5.17
C VAL A 37 -0.34 3.77 -3.92
N LYS A 38 0.76 4.53 -3.96
CA LYS A 38 1.59 4.81 -2.77
C LYS A 38 0.83 5.59 -1.70
N ARG A 39 0.04 6.60 -2.10
CA ARG A 39 -0.83 7.35 -1.18
C ARG A 39 -1.90 6.45 -0.58
N TYR A 40 -2.51 5.58 -1.36
CA TYR A 40 -3.50 4.62 -0.90
C TYR A 40 -2.89 3.59 0.08
N GLN A 41 -1.71 3.05 -0.22
CA GLN A 41 -0.95 2.19 0.71
C GLN A 41 -0.60 2.92 2.00
N ALA A 42 -0.18 4.19 1.93
CA ALA A 42 0.11 5.02 3.09
C ALA A 42 -1.16 5.33 3.91
N MET A 43 -2.30 5.57 3.26
CA MET A 43 -3.61 5.78 3.89
C MET A 43 -4.19 4.50 4.50
N LYS A 44 -3.87 3.32 3.94
CA LYS A 44 -4.23 2.02 4.52
C LYS A 44 -3.39 1.64 5.74
N ARG A 45 -2.24 2.29 5.96
CA ARG A 45 -1.50 2.11 7.22
C ARG A 45 -2.31 2.81 8.32
N LYS A 46 -2.52 2.07 9.42
CA LYS A 46 -3.12 2.52 10.69
C LYS A 46 -2.69 3.94 11.07
N PRO A 47 -3.44 4.68 11.91
CA PRO A 47 -3.08 6.04 12.30
C PRO A 47 -1.58 6.10 12.64
N GLN A 48 -0.83 6.88 11.86
CA GLN A 48 0.65 6.83 11.93
C GLN A 48 1.17 7.35 13.26
N THR A 49 0.35 8.11 13.99
CA THR A 49 0.67 8.73 15.26
C THR A 49 -0.57 8.79 16.15
N GLU A 50 -0.33 8.87 17.47
CA GLU A 50 -1.36 9.08 18.48
C GLU A 50 -2.19 10.35 18.21
N ALA A 51 -1.57 11.43 17.73
CA ALA A 51 -2.26 12.65 17.35
C ALA A 51 -3.27 12.43 16.21
N GLN A 52 -2.94 11.58 15.24
CA GLN A 52 -3.83 11.25 14.14
C GLN A 52 -4.99 10.35 14.60
N ALA A 53 -4.70 9.36 15.46
CA ALA A 53 -5.73 8.55 16.10
C ALA A 53 -6.69 9.40 16.93
N ARG A 54 -6.15 10.34 17.74
CA ARG A 54 -6.92 11.30 18.51
C ARG A 54 -7.85 12.13 17.64
N LYS A 55 -7.34 12.69 16.55
CA LYS A 55 -8.12 13.50 15.60
C LYS A 55 -9.25 12.69 14.96
N ASN A 56 -8.98 11.44 14.59
CA ASN A 56 -9.99 10.56 14.00
C ASN A 56 -11.11 10.20 15.01
N MET A 57 -10.75 9.90 16.27
CA MET A 57 -11.73 9.64 17.32
C MET A 57 -12.61 10.86 17.60
N MET A 58 -12.01 12.06 17.70
CA MET A 58 -12.76 13.31 17.87
C MET A 58 -13.72 13.56 16.70
N MET A 59 -13.27 13.37 15.45
CA MET A 59 -14.15 13.51 14.28
C MET A 59 -15.32 12.53 14.31
N TYR A 60 -15.07 11.25 14.65
CA TYR A 60 -16.13 10.27 14.78
C TYR A 60 -17.16 10.70 15.82
N LEU A 61 -16.70 11.10 17.02
CA LEU A 61 -17.58 11.51 18.10
C LEU A 61 -18.38 12.77 17.74
N THR A 62 -17.79 13.72 17.00
CA THR A 62 -18.52 14.88 16.49
C THR A 62 -19.57 14.50 15.45
N ASN A 63 -19.26 13.60 14.53
CA ASN A 63 -20.15 13.25 13.43
C ASN A 63 -21.27 12.29 13.85
N VAL A 64 -20.95 11.28 14.66
CA VAL A 64 -21.87 10.19 15.01
C VAL A 64 -22.62 10.48 16.32
N ALA A 65 -21.92 11.05 17.31
CA ALA A 65 -22.50 11.29 18.62
C ALA A 65 -22.83 12.77 18.88
N GLY A 66 -22.59 13.67 17.91
CA GLY A 66 -22.99 15.08 17.98
C GLY A 66 -22.15 15.93 18.95
N PHE A 67 -20.99 15.45 19.39
CA PHE A 67 -20.12 16.22 20.27
C PHE A 67 -19.53 17.45 19.56
N LYS A 68 -19.48 18.58 20.25
CA LYS A 68 -18.74 19.74 19.75
C LYS A 68 -17.23 19.53 19.89
N LEU A 69 -16.44 20.11 19.00
CA LEU A 69 -14.98 19.96 19.02
C LEU A 69 -14.33 20.59 20.26
N ASP A 70 -14.93 21.64 20.81
CA ASP A 70 -14.48 22.36 22.00
C ASP A 70 -14.56 21.53 23.28
N TYR A 71 -15.48 20.57 23.34
CA TYR A 71 -15.59 19.59 24.42
C TYR A 71 -14.25 18.87 24.69
N PHE A 72 -13.53 18.52 23.63
CA PHE A 72 -12.28 17.78 23.72
C PHE A 72 -11.04 18.65 24.04
N LYS A 73 -11.21 19.97 24.22
CA LYS A 73 -10.09 20.86 24.56
C LYS A 73 -9.56 20.50 25.94
N GLY A 74 -8.25 20.28 26.03
CA GLY A 74 -7.58 19.90 27.29
C GLY A 74 -7.73 18.43 27.69
N MET A 75 -8.53 17.62 26.98
CA MET A 75 -8.59 16.18 27.23
C MET A 75 -7.31 15.47 26.78
N SER A 76 -6.92 14.42 27.50
CA SER A 76 -5.84 13.53 27.09
C SER A 76 -6.29 12.58 25.97
N TYR A 77 -5.35 11.84 25.38
CA TYR A 77 -5.69 10.78 24.44
C TYR A 77 -6.54 9.69 25.09
N ASP A 78 -6.19 9.27 26.31
CA ASP A 78 -6.85 8.18 27.02
C ASP A 78 -8.30 8.55 27.39
N ASP A 79 -8.55 9.81 27.79
CA ASP A 79 -9.91 10.30 28.07
C ASP A 79 -10.79 10.23 26.80
N ILE A 80 -10.26 10.72 25.67
CA ILE A 80 -10.97 10.71 24.39
C ILE A 80 -11.21 9.27 23.92
N ARG A 81 -10.21 8.41 24.10
CA ARG A 81 -10.29 6.99 23.75
C ARG A 81 -11.38 6.28 24.56
N LEU A 82 -11.48 6.54 25.86
CA LEU A 82 -12.50 5.95 26.71
C LEU A 82 -13.92 6.32 26.24
N ILE A 83 -14.14 7.58 25.89
CA ILE A 83 -15.42 8.06 25.35
C ILE A 83 -15.73 7.42 24.00
N PHE A 84 -14.70 7.33 23.14
CA PHE A 84 -14.83 6.68 21.83
C PHE A 84 -15.21 5.20 21.96
N GLU A 85 -14.52 4.42 22.79
CA GLU A 85 -14.79 3.00 22.99
C GLU A 85 -16.23 2.78 23.50
N ALA A 86 -16.68 3.57 24.49
CA ALA A 86 -18.05 3.47 25.00
C ALA A 86 -19.11 3.73 23.91
N LYS A 87 -18.91 4.76 23.07
CA LYS A 87 -19.84 5.08 21.97
C LYS A 87 -19.76 4.09 20.82
N PHE A 88 -18.56 3.62 20.48
CA PHE A 88 -18.35 2.66 19.42
C PHE A 88 -19.01 1.31 19.77
N ASN A 89 -18.79 0.79 20.96
CA ASN A 89 -19.37 -0.48 21.41
C ASN A 89 -20.89 -0.41 21.41
N SER A 90 -21.47 0.66 21.97
CA SER A 90 -22.93 0.86 21.94
C SER A 90 -23.50 0.88 20.51
N ASN A 91 -22.78 1.44 19.54
CA ASN A 91 -23.21 1.44 18.14
C ASN A 91 -23.06 0.07 17.49
N VAL A 92 -22.01 -0.68 17.80
CA VAL A 92 -21.83 -2.06 17.32
C VAL A 92 -22.93 -2.97 17.86
N ASP A 93 -23.23 -2.87 19.15
CA ASP A 93 -24.30 -3.64 19.79
C ASP A 93 -25.67 -3.35 19.16
N PHE A 94 -25.94 -2.07 18.90
CA PHE A 94 -27.17 -1.66 18.21
C PHE A 94 -27.25 -2.25 16.80
N LEU A 95 -26.18 -2.14 16.00
CA LEU A 95 -26.14 -2.68 14.64
C LEU A 95 -26.28 -4.20 14.59
N LEU A 96 -25.67 -4.91 15.55
CA LEU A 96 -25.79 -6.37 15.63
C LEU A 96 -27.23 -6.77 15.89
N LYS A 97 -27.89 -6.10 16.85
CA LYS A 97 -29.29 -6.35 17.19
C LYS A 97 -30.23 -6.07 16.01
N THR A 98 -30.00 -4.99 15.25
CA THR A 98 -30.83 -4.68 14.07
C THR A 98 -30.66 -5.71 12.95
N LYS A 99 -29.47 -6.26 12.76
CA LYS A 99 -29.24 -7.31 11.75
C LYS A 99 -29.96 -8.62 12.09
N GLU A 100 -29.89 -9.04 13.35
CA GLU A 100 -30.58 -10.25 13.82
C GLU A 100 -32.10 -10.14 13.62
N GLN A 101 -32.69 -8.99 13.94
CA GLN A 101 -34.11 -8.73 13.72
C GLN A 101 -34.53 -8.70 12.23
N MET A 102 -33.61 -8.41 11.31
CA MET A 102 -33.88 -8.42 9.87
C MET A 102 -33.73 -9.80 9.22
N GLU A 103 -33.03 -10.74 9.88
CA GLU A 103 -32.85 -12.12 9.40
C GLU A 103 -33.91 -13.09 9.95
N GLU A 104 -34.65 -12.71 11.00
CA GLU A 104 -35.74 -13.50 11.58
C GLU A 104 -37.10 -13.39 10.83
N ASP A 105 -37.22 -12.52 9.82
CA ASP A 105 -38.40 -12.38 8.94
C ASP A 105 -38.26 -13.15 7.60
#